data_AF-A0A965EPY4-F1
#
_entry.id   AF-A0A965EPY4-F1
#
_cell.length_a   1.000
_cell.length_b   1.000
_cell.length_c   1.000
_cell.angle_alpha   90.00
_cell.angle_beta   90.00
_cell.angle_gamma   90.00
#
_symmetry.space_group_name_H-M   'P 1'
#
loop_
_entity.id
_entity.type
_entity.pdbx_description
1 polymer ?
#
loop_
_entity_poly.entity_id
_entity_poly.type
_entity_poly.pdbx_seq_one_letter_code
_entity_poly.pdbx_strand_id
1 'polypeptide(L)' 'DESIMIGDSIVVTIVDIRGDKVRLGINAPAEIPVHRQEVYEAIQRENLRAASLDPEETQSLSGMAARRGSSEQGSKTQPR' A
#
# COMPACT_ATOMS: atom_id res chain seq x y z
N ASP A 1 -10.01 3.11 -32.82
CA ASP A 1 -9.86 2.83 -31.39
C ASP A 1 -9.44 1.39 -31.18
N GLU A 2 -8.17 1.18 -30.89
CA GLU A 2 -7.65 -0.15 -30.55
C GLU A 2 -7.93 -0.42 -29.08
N SER A 3 -8.55 -1.57 -28.80
CA SER A 3 -8.87 -2.00 -27.43
C SER A 3 -8.54 -3.46 -27.23
N ILE A 4 -8.09 -3.79 -26.02
CA ILE A 4 -7.77 -5.14 -25.57
C ILE A 4 -8.75 -5.50 -24.46
N MET A 5 -9.43 -6.63 -24.61
CA MET A 5 -10.28 -7.20 -23.57
C MET A 5 -9.50 -8.25 -22.78
N ILE A 6 -9.60 -8.22 -21.45
CA ILE A 6 -9.02 -9.22 -20.55
C ILE A 6 -10.15 -9.86 -19.75
N GLY A 7 -10.34 -11.16 -19.93
CA GLY A 7 -11.53 -11.86 -19.43
C GLY A 7 -12.80 -11.27 -20.04
N ASP A 8 -13.81 -11.06 -19.20
CA ASP A 8 -15.12 -10.54 -19.62
C ASP A 8 -15.41 -9.12 -19.08
N SER A 9 -14.56 -8.61 -18.19
CA SER A 9 -14.88 -7.41 -17.38
C SER A 9 -13.86 -6.28 -17.51
N ILE A 10 -12.69 -6.52 -18.08
CA ILE A 10 -11.62 -5.53 -18.16
C ILE A 10 -11.38 -5.13 -19.61
N VAL A 11 -11.40 -3.83 -19.87
CA VAL A 11 -11.12 -3.24 -21.19
C VAL A 11 -9.97 -2.25 -21.07
N VAL A 12 -8.93 -2.47 -21.87
CA VAL A 12 -7.79 -1.56 -22.00
C VAL A 12 -7.90 -0.86 -23.34
N THR A 13 -7.87 0.47 -23.33
CA THR A 13 -8.01 1.32 -24.51
C THR A 13 -6.81 2.24 -24.66
N ILE A 14 -6.32 2.44 -25.88
CA ILE A 14 -5.33 3.49 -26.15
C ILE A 14 -6.06 4.83 -26.25
N VAL A 15 -5.77 5.75 -25.33
CA VAL A 15 -6.42 7.07 -25.26
C VAL A 15 -5.69 8.10 -26.12
N ASP A 16 -4.36 8.07 -26.11
CA ASP A 16 -3.53 9.02 -26.84
C ASP A 16 -2.11 8.45 -27.05
N ILE A 17 -1.45 8.85 -28.13
CA ILE A 17 -0.05 8.49 -28.42
C ILE A 17 0.69 9.79 -28.73
N ARG A 18 1.72 10.10 -27.94
CA ARG A 18 2.57 11.28 -28.12
C ARG A 18 4.03 10.87 -28.18
N GLY A 19 4.57 10.79 -29.40
CA GLY A 19 5.95 10.38 -29.62
C GLY A 19 6.19 8.97 -29.11
N ASP A 20 6.99 8.84 -28.06
CA ASP A 20 7.33 7.59 -27.37
C ASP A 20 6.40 7.22 -26.22
N LYS A 21 5.49 8.12 -25.83
CA LYS A 21 4.59 7.92 -24.69
C LYS A 21 3.19 7.54 -25.15
N VAL A 22 2.64 6.50 -24.55
CA VAL A 22 1.28 6.01 -24.78
C VAL A 22 0.46 6.24 -23.52
N ARG A 23 -0.74 6.82 -23.68
CA ARG A 23 -1.72 6.96 -22.61
C ARG A 23 -2.73 5.82 -22.72
N LEU A 24 -2.77 4.98 -21.70
CA LEU A 24 -3.69 3.86 -21.60
C LEU A 24 -4.86 4.23 -20.68
N GLY A 25 -6.07 3.94 -21.14
CA GLY A 25 -7.29 3.92 -20.33
C GLY A 25 -7.59 2.49 -19.94
N ILE A 26 -7.92 2.26 -18.67
CA ILE A 26 -8.27 0.94 -18.15
C ILE A 26 -9.66 1.07 -17.54
N ASN A 27 -10.60 0.28 -18.03
CA ASN A 27 -11.92 0.12 -17.46
C ASN A 27 -11.98 -1.26 -16.82
N ALA A 28 -12.19 -1.31 -15.51
CA ALA A 28 -12.29 -2.54 -14.74
C ALA A 28 -13.30 -2.35 -13.59
N PRO A 29 -13.95 -3.42 -13.12
CA PRO A 29 -14.81 -3.37 -11.94
C PRO A 29 -14.04 -2.92 -10.69
N ALA A 30 -14.71 -2.26 -9.76
CA ALA A 30 -14.09 -1.75 -8.52
C ALA A 30 -13.54 -2.85 -7.59
N GLU A 31 -14.05 -4.07 -7.74
CA GLU A 31 -13.58 -5.27 -7.04
C GLU A 31 -12.19 -5.74 -7.50
N ILE A 32 -11.75 -5.36 -8.71
CA ILE A 32 -10.44 -5.72 -9.24
C ILE A 32 -9.49 -4.51 -9.10
N PRO A 33 -8.53 -4.55 -8.16
CA PRO A 33 -7.58 -3.45 -7.99
C PRO A 33 -6.63 -3.38 -9.19
N VAL A 34 -6.54 -2.19 -9.80
CA VAL A 34 -5.61 -1.89 -10.89
C VAL A 34 -4.45 -1.07 -10.35
N HIS A 35 -3.25 -1.66 -10.38
CA HIS A 35 -2.03 -1.01 -9.94
C HIS A 35 -1.02 -0.93 -11.07
N ARG A 36 -0.10 0.04 -10.96
CA ARG A 36 1.09 0.05 -11.80
C ARG A 36 2.01 -1.09 -11.37
N GLN A 37 2.68 -1.72 -12.33
CA GLN A 37 3.49 -2.91 -12.09
C GLN A 37 4.55 -2.68 -11.01
N GLU A 38 5.29 -1.57 -11.10
CA GLU A 38 6.37 -1.23 -10.19
C GLU A 38 5.88 -1.03 -8.74
N VAL A 39 4.67 -0.49 -8.59
CA VAL A 39 4.05 -0.28 -7.28
C VAL A 39 3.60 -1.61 -6.69
N TYR A 40 2.99 -2.47 -7.50
CA TYR A 40 2.57 -3.81 -7.08
C TYR A 40 3.76 -4.67 -6.63
N GLU A 41 4.86 -4.66 -7.38
CA GLU A 41 6.08 -5.39 -7.03
C GLU A 41 6.72 -4.89 -5.72
N ALA A 42 6.71 -3.57 -5.49
CA ALA A 42 7.23 -2.98 -4.26
C ALA A 42 6.39 -3.41 -3.04
N ILE A 43 5.06 -3.35 -3.14
CA ILE A 43 4.14 -3.77 -2.07
C ILE A 43 4.32 -5.25 -1.75
N GLN A 44 4.36 -6.11 -2.78
CA GLN A 44 4.56 -7.55 -2.60
C GLN A 44 5.87 -7.85 -1.87
N ARG A 45 6.96 -7.20 -2.27
CA ARG A 45 8.27 -7.39 -1.65
C ARG A 45 8.28 -6.99 -0.18
N GLU A 46 7.63 -5.88 0.15
CA GLU A 46 7.55 -5.41 1.53
C GLU A 46 6.64 -6.31 2.39
N ASN A 47 5.51 -6.77 1.84
CA ASN A 47 4.64 -7.74 2.50
C ASN A 47 5.37 -9.06 2.80
N LEU A 48 6.18 -9.55 1.86
CA LEU A 48 7.02 -10.72 2.04
C LEU A 48 8.04 -10.53 3.18
N ARG A 49 8.69 -9.37 3.25
CA ARG A 49 9.61 -9.04 4.35
C ARG A 49 8.89 -8.98 5.69
N ALA A 50 7.73 -8.31 5.74
CA ALA A 50 6.93 -8.21 6.96
C ALA A 50 6.44 -9.58 7.44
N ALA A 51 6.05 -10.47 6.51
CA ALA A 51 5.63 -11.83 6.83
C ALA A 51 6.78 -12.73 7.31
N SER A 52 8.03 -12.38 7.01
CA SER A 52 9.23 -13.12 7.39
C SER A 52 9.87 -12.62 8.69
N LEU A 53 9.27 -11.64 9.38
CA LEU A 53 9.78 -11.13 10.65
C LEU A 53 9.71 -12.19 11.74
N ASP A 54 10.82 -12.38 12.45
CA ASP A 54 10.91 -13.38 13.49
C ASP A 54 10.06 -12.99 14.72
N PRO A 55 9.39 -13.96 15.38
CA PRO A 55 8.56 -13.69 16.54
C PRO A 55 9.28 -12.95 17.66
N GLU A 56 10.59 -13.15 17.82
CA GLU A 56 11.41 -12.48 18.83
C GLU A 56 11.54 -10.96 18.59
N GLU A 57 11.67 -10.54 17.32
CA GLU A 57 11.75 -9.13 16.95
C GLU A 57 10.43 -8.42 17.28
N THR A 58 9.29 -9.06 17.00
CA THR A 58 7.96 -8.51 17.32
C THR A 58 7.71 -8.38 18.83
N GLN A 59 8.22 -9.31 19.64
CA GLN A 59 8.08 -9.28 21.11
C GLN A 59 8.92 -8.15 21.73
N SER A 60 10.12 -7.91 21.20
CA SER A 60 11.00 -6.83 21.65
C SER A 60 10.38 -5.44 21.39
N LEU A 61 9.72 -5.26 20.24
CA LEU A 61 9.02 -4.03 19.85
C LEU A 61 7.76 -3.78 20.71
N SER A 62 7.00 -4.85 21.03
CA SER A 62 5.85 -4.78 21.93
C SER A 62 6.24 -4.29 23.35
N GLY A 63 7.36 -4.79 23.87
CA GLY A 63 7.91 -4.35 25.16
C GLY A 63 8.36 -2.87 25.17
N MET A 64 8.80 -2.34 24.03
CA MET A 64 9.15 -0.92 23.86
C MET A 64 7.92 -0.02 23.75
N ALA A 65 6.89 -0.46 23.03
CA ALA A 65 5.63 0.28 22.88
C ALA A 65 4.89 0.42 24.21
N ALA A 66 4.85 -0.65 25.02
CA ALA A 66 4.23 -0.64 26.34
C ALA A 66 4.91 0.31 27.34
N ARG A 67 6.21 0.58 27.19
CA ARG A 67 6.98 1.47 28.08
C ARG A 67 6.83 2.96 27.77
N ARG A 68 6.27 3.32 26.61
CA ARG A 68 6.10 4.72 26.19
C ARG A 68 4.77 5.34 26.63
N GLY A 69 3.77 4.52 26.96
CA GLY A 69 2.44 4.95 27.38
C GLY A 69 2.33 5.41 28.85
N SER A 70 3.37 5.24 29.66
CA SER A 70 3.34 5.52 31.11
C SER A 70 3.99 6.85 31.54
N SER A 71 4.49 7.68 30.60
CA SER A 71 5.18 8.95 30.93
C SER A 71 4.39 10.24 30.65
N GLU A 72 3.11 10.18 30.25
CA GLU A 72 2.31 11.39 29.93
C GLU A 72 1.19 11.74 30.93
N GLN A 73 1.06 11.03 32.06
CA GLN A 73 0.17 11.43 33.15
C GLN A 73 0.96 11.98 34.34
N GLY A 74 1.39 13.24 34.25
CA GLY A 74 2.17 13.85 35.34
C GLY A 74 2.50 15.34 35.20
N SER A 75 1.61 16.17 34.66
CA SER A 75 1.68 17.63 34.85
C SER A 75 0.37 18.35 34.47
N LYS A 76 -0.69 18.13 35.26
CA LYS A 76 -1.80 19.11 35.34
C LYS A 76 -1.90 19.66 36.77
N THR A 77 -1.41 20.90 36.90
CA THR A 77 -2.02 22.03 37.62
C THR A 77 -1.98 22.08 39.17
N GLN A 78 -1.20 23.05 39.66
CA GLN A 78 -1.34 24.00 40.82
C GLN A 78 -2.79 24.23 41.35
N PRO A 79 -3.09 24.95 42.47
CA PRO A 79 -2.28 25.70 43.47
C PRO A 79 -2.66 25.36 44.95
N ARG A 80 -1.96 25.84 46.00
CA ARG A 80 -2.16 27.10 46.73
C ARG A 80 -1.11 27.20 47.84
#